data_AF-A0A2P6NVF4-F1
#
_entry.id   AF-A0A2P6NVF4-F1
#
_cell.length_a   1.000
_cell.length_b   1.000
_cell.length_c   1.000
_cell.angle_alpha   90.00
_cell.angle_beta   90.00
_cell.angle_gamma   90.00
#
_symmetry.space_group_name_H-M   'P 1'
#
loop_
_entity.id
_entity.type
_entity.pdbx_description
1 polymer ?
#
loop_
_entity_poly.entity_id
_entity_poly.type
_entity_poly.pdbx_seq_one_letter_code
_entity_poly.pdbx_strand_id
1 'polypeptide(L)'
;MGATSSKAEEVVIQSSDDTRADKIPIGTDVTYRDTDILRQTDAVMQWDEIQPIIAREDLPVLSAYLLHNVLSPEECQRFIEISEDMIYSDSPLRDLSQTNSASARLSESTKQIRNSERVLFDVSDQIGVELNRRILPFLTEEFDCEGSLWRVQQLGQGMSGGPVNKRWRFNRYAKDQFFKPHFDAGFVYSRDEKTLFTFILYLSDDFEGGETTFFPGNRKLAHQQPIVGIEHPVKPKRGSCLIFPQAGALNPRHEGAPHRSEGKYKYILRSDIAYVKINDTGSS
;
A
#
# COMPACT_ATOMS: atom_id res chain seq x y z
N MET A 1 6.71 -65.28 26.21
CA MET A 1 6.95 -64.13 27.11
C MET A 1 8.08 -63.32 26.51
N GLY A 2 7.97 -62.05 26.13
CA GLY A 2 6.87 -61.09 26.13
C GLY A 2 7.14 -60.02 25.07
N ALA A 3 6.08 -59.42 24.54
CA ALA A 3 6.14 -58.35 23.56
C ALA A 3 6.63 -57.04 24.21
N THR A 4 7.59 -56.36 23.60
CA THR A 4 8.04 -55.03 24.02
C THR A 4 7.15 -53.98 23.36
N SER A 5 6.24 -53.42 24.14
CA SER A 5 5.43 -52.23 23.83
C SER A 5 6.31 -50.98 23.97
N SER A 6 6.38 -50.17 22.90
CA SER A 6 6.96 -48.83 22.95
C SER A 6 5.97 -47.88 23.62
N LYS A 7 6.30 -47.37 24.82
CA LYS A 7 5.61 -46.22 25.41
C LYS A 7 6.17 -44.94 24.77
N ALA A 8 5.30 -44.13 24.19
CA ALA A 8 5.59 -42.75 23.84
C ALA A 8 5.72 -41.94 25.14
N GLU A 9 6.82 -41.21 25.30
CA GLU A 9 6.97 -40.22 26.34
C GLU A 9 6.24 -38.94 25.92
N GLU A 10 5.22 -38.59 26.70
CA GLU A 10 4.49 -37.33 26.61
C GLU A 10 5.39 -36.21 27.14
N VAL A 11 5.91 -35.36 26.26
CA VAL A 11 6.63 -34.15 26.65
C VAL A 11 5.60 -33.11 27.11
N VAL A 12 5.43 -33.01 28.42
CA VAL A 12 4.67 -31.94 29.08
C VAL A 12 5.48 -30.65 28.95
N ILE A 13 5.13 -29.80 28.00
CA ILE A 13 5.64 -28.43 27.93
C ILE A 13 4.96 -27.64 29.04
N GLN A 14 5.69 -27.39 30.13
CA GLN A 14 5.28 -26.47 31.18
C GLN A 14 5.16 -25.06 30.59
N SER A 15 3.96 -24.49 30.64
CA SER A 15 3.69 -23.09 30.32
C SER A 15 4.37 -22.20 31.34
N SER A 16 5.48 -21.57 30.95
CA SER A 16 6.00 -20.41 31.68
C SER A 16 5.09 -19.22 31.34
N ASP A 17 4.24 -18.84 32.29
CA ASP A 17 3.52 -17.58 32.30
C ASP A 17 4.52 -16.42 32.33
N ASP A 18 4.92 -15.93 31.16
CA ASP A 18 5.47 -14.59 31.00
C ASP A 18 4.43 -13.75 30.27
N THR A 19 3.51 -13.17 31.05
CA THR A 19 2.46 -12.27 30.57
C THR A 19 3.07 -10.93 30.18
N ARG A 20 3.76 -10.88 29.05
CA ARG A 20 3.81 -9.69 28.21
C ARG A 20 2.84 -9.93 27.08
N ALA A 21 1.62 -9.42 27.24
CA ALA A 21 0.67 -9.36 26.14
C ALA A 21 1.36 -8.69 24.94
N ASP A 22 1.64 -9.48 23.91
CA ASP A 22 2.04 -8.99 22.60
C ASP A 22 0.94 -8.02 22.15
N LYS A 23 1.21 -6.73 22.33
CA LYS A 23 0.37 -5.68 21.77
C LYS A 23 0.44 -5.89 20.26
N ILE A 24 -0.70 -6.28 19.68
CA ILE A 24 -0.94 -6.25 18.24
C ILE A 24 -0.35 -4.94 17.71
N PRO A 25 0.54 -4.96 16.70
CA PRO A 25 1.18 -3.76 16.18
C PRO A 25 0.12 -2.70 15.85
N ILE A 26 0.19 -1.56 16.54
CA ILE A 26 -0.73 -0.44 16.34
C ILE A 26 -0.22 0.35 15.13
N GLY A 27 -0.50 -0.17 13.93
CA GLY A 27 -0.50 0.59 12.70
C GLY A 27 -1.95 0.98 12.42
N THR A 28 -2.32 2.22 12.69
CA THR A 28 -3.62 2.76 12.27
C THR A 28 -3.63 2.86 10.75
N ASP A 29 -3.97 1.77 10.06
CA ASP A 29 -4.59 1.88 8.77
C ASP A 29 -5.95 2.55 9.02
N VAL A 30 -5.98 3.89 9.03
CA VAL A 30 -7.21 4.70 9.09
C VAL A 30 -8.14 4.41 7.89
N THR A 31 -7.73 3.53 6.97
CA THR A 31 -8.54 2.99 5.88
C THR A 31 -8.99 1.53 6.11
N TYR A 32 -8.72 0.94 7.28
CA TYR A 32 -9.21 -0.36 7.71
C TYR A 32 -10.42 -0.16 8.62
N ARG A 33 -11.54 -0.77 8.25
CA ARG A 33 -12.70 -0.96 9.12
C ARG A 33 -12.66 -2.38 9.65
N ASP A 34 -13.24 -2.59 10.83
CA ASP A 34 -13.45 -3.94 11.38
C ASP A 34 -14.27 -4.84 10.42
N THR A 35 -14.93 -4.25 9.43
CA THR A 35 -15.70 -4.94 8.38
C THR A 35 -14.88 -5.27 7.12
N ASP A 36 -13.64 -4.82 6.98
CA ASP A 36 -12.82 -5.13 5.80
C ASP A 36 -12.39 -6.61 5.85
N ILE A 37 -12.86 -7.38 4.87
CA ILE A 37 -12.56 -8.81 4.73
C ILE A 37 -11.23 -8.95 3.98
N LEU A 38 -10.26 -9.60 4.61
CA LEU A 38 -9.04 -10.04 3.92
C LEU A 38 -9.41 -11.22 3.01
N ARG A 39 -9.29 -11.03 1.70
CA ARG A 39 -9.54 -12.06 0.70
C ARG A 39 -8.34 -12.98 0.56
N GLN A 40 -8.62 -14.19 0.12
CA GLN A 40 -7.65 -15.20 -0.29
C GLN A 40 -8.03 -15.68 -1.69
N THR A 41 -7.03 -16.08 -2.47
CA THR A 41 -7.22 -16.66 -3.79
C THR A 41 -6.18 -17.76 -3.99
N ASP A 42 -6.58 -18.84 -4.66
CA ASP A 42 -5.70 -19.91 -5.10
C ASP A 42 -5.06 -19.59 -6.48
N ALA A 43 -5.39 -18.44 -7.07
CA ALA A 43 -4.87 -18.03 -8.36
C ALA A 43 -3.34 -17.89 -8.31
N VAL A 44 -2.68 -18.49 -9.30
CA VAL A 44 -1.23 -18.41 -9.47
C VAL A 44 -0.92 -17.34 -10.51
N MET A 45 -0.16 -16.32 -10.12
CA MET A 45 0.33 -15.32 -11.07
C MET A 45 1.35 -15.96 -12.00
N GLN A 46 1.08 -15.87 -13.31
CA GLN A 46 2.04 -16.19 -14.34
C GLN A 46 2.76 -14.91 -14.77
N TRP A 47 4.08 -14.90 -14.64
CA TRP A 47 4.92 -13.80 -15.10
C TRP A 47 5.33 -14.04 -16.54
N ASP A 48 5.49 -12.98 -17.32
CA ASP A 48 5.95 -13.12 -18.70
C ASP A 48 7.40 -13.64 -18.73
N GLU A 49 7.75 -14.43 -19.74
CA GLU A 49 9.12 -14.95 -19.86
C GLU A 49 10.14 -13.83 -20.06
N ILE A 50 9.77 -12.83 -20.86
CA ILE A 50 10.61 -11.68 -21.19
C ILE A 50 10.15 -10.50 -20.35
N GLN A 51 11.01 -10.10 -19.43
CA GLN A 51 10.74 -8.99 -18.54
C GLN A 51 11.03 -7.65 -19.22
N PRO A 52 10.11 -6.68 -19.15
CA PRO A 52 10.35 -5.35 -19.68
C PRO A 52 11.49 -4.65 -18.94
N ILE A 53 12.19 -3.76 -19.65
CA ILE A 53 13.22 -2.91 -19.05
C ILE A 53 12.52 -1.80 -18.27
N ILE A 54 12.77 -1.76 -16.97
CA ILE A 54 12.24 -0.72 -16.08
C ILE A 54 13.00 0.58 -16.35
N ALA A 55 12.24 1.66 -16.54
CA ALA A 55 12.76 3.02 -16.67
C ALA A 55 12.23 3.89 -15.53
N ARG A 56 13.11 4.62 -14.86
CA ARG A 56 12.75 5.53 -13.78
C ARG A 56 12.55 6.95 -14.31
N GLU A 57 11.49 7.61 -13.85
CA GLU A 57 11.20 9.03 -14.08
C GLU A 57 11.01 9.71 -12.71
N ASP A 58 11.89 10.65 -12.35
CA ASP A 58 11.70 11.46 -11.15
C ASP A 58 10.67 12.57 -11.41
N LEU A 59 9.75 12.78 -10.46
CA LEU A 59 8.65 13.74 -10.60
C LEU A 59 9.04 15.12 -10.03
N PRO A 60 8.33 16.21 -10.39
CA PRO A 60 8.48 17.54 -9.77
C PRO A 60 7.96 17.61 -8.31
N VAL A 61 7.80 16.46 -7.64
CA VAL A 61 7.42 16.31 -6.24
C VAL A 61 8.59 15.61 -5.53
N LEU A 62 9.12 16.23 -4.47
CA LEU A 62 10.32 15.75 -3.81
C LEU A 62 10.20 14.29 -3.38
N SER A 63 11.20 13.49 -3.77
CA SER A 63 11.28 12.05 -3.50
C SER A 63 10.14 11.20 -4.09
N ALA A 64 9.31 11.76 -4.97
CA ALA A 64 8.32 10.99 -5.74
C ALA A 64 8.87 10.66 -7.14
N TYR A 65 8.59 9.45 -7.61
CA TYR A 65 9.06 8.96 -8.91
C TYR A 65 8.12 7.88 -9.48
N LEU A 66 8.19 7.70 -10.79
CA LEU A 66 7.59 6.60 -11.52
C LEU A 66 8.66 5.57 -11.89
N LEU A 67 8.30 4.30 -11.79
CA LEU A 67 8.97 3.19 -12.44
C LEU A 67 8.07 2.73 -13.59
N HIS A 68 8.47 2.93 -14.83
CA HIS A 68 7.75 2.45 -16.00
C HIS A 68 8.08 1.00 -16.30
N ASN A 69 7.10 0.30 -16.86
CA ASN A 69 7.23 -1.09 -17.29
C ASN A 69 7.68 -2.02 -16.14
N VAL A 70 7.13 -1.82 -14.93
CA VAL A 70 7.28 -2.80 -13.84
C VAL A 70 6.57 -4.09 -14.20
N LEU A 71 5.40 -3.95 -14.83
CA LEU A 71 4.62 -5.04 -15.40
C LEU A 71 4.44 -4.86 -16.90
N SER A 72 4.30 -5.96 -17.62
CA SER A 72 3.75 -5.94 -18.98
C SER A 72 2.24 -5.66 -18.98
N PRO A 73 1.66 -5.29 -20.14
CA PRO A 73 0.21 -5.22 -20.31
C PRO A 73 -0.52 -6.51 -19.93
N GLU A 74 0.05 -7.67 -20.26
CA GLU A 74 -0.52 -8.99 -20.02
C GLU A 74 -0.48 -9.36 -18.53
N GLU A 75 0.61 -9.03 -17.83
CA GLU A 75 0.72 -9.19 -16.38
C GLU A 75 -0.28 -8.27 -15.65
N CYS A 76 -0.47 -7.03 -16.12
CA CYS A 76 -1.50 -6.15 -15.58
C CYS A 76 -2.90 -6.75 -15.72
N GLN A 77 -3.20 -7.32 -16.89
CA GLN A 77 -4.48 -7.96 -17.17
C GLN A 77 -4.72 -9.16 -16.23
N ARG A 78 -3.71 -10.00 -16.00
CA ARG A 78 -3.82 -11.12 -15.05
C ARG A 78 -4.06 -10.66 -13.62
N PHE A 79 -3.42 -9.57 -13.17
CA PHE A 79 -3.74 -8.99 -11.87
C PHE A 79 -5.18 -8.47 -11.77
N ILE A 80 -5.70 -7.88 -12.85
CA ILE A 80 -7.10 -7.44 -12.90
C ILE A 80 -8.04 -8.64 -12.76
N GLU A 81 -7.82 -9.71 -13.53
CA GLU A 81 -8.62 -10.94 -13.46
C GLU A 81 -8.61 -11.56 -12.06
N ILE A 82 -7.44 -11.71 -11.45
CA ILE A 82 -7.30 -12.19 -10.07
C ILE A 82 -8.08 -11.31 -9.10
N SER A 83 -8.06 -9.98 -9.28
CA SER A 83 -8.76 -9.06 -8.39
C SER A 83 -10.28 -9.08 -8.56
N GLU A 84 -10.79 -9.31 -9.77
CA GLU A 84 -12.21 -9.48 -10.05
C GLU A 84 -12.76 -10.76 -9.42
N ASP A 85 -12.01 -11.87 -9.49
CA ASP A 85 -12.38 -13.15 -8.88
C ASP A 85 -12.48 -13.07 -7.35
N MET A 86 -11.72 -12.16 -6.71
CA MET A 86 -11.80 -11.91 -5.27
C MET A 86 -13.04 -11.11 -4.84
N ILE A 87 -13.86 -10.67 -5.80
CA ILE A 87 -15.11 -9.95 -5.62
C ILE A 87 -14.91 -8.62 -4.87
N TYR A 88 -14.85 -7.56 -5.65
CA TYR A 88 -14.84 -6.19 -5.17
C TYR A 88 -16.03 -5.87 -4.26
N SER A 89 -15.75 -5.02 -3.26
CA SER A 89 -16.77 -4.49 -2.36
C SER A 89 -16.64 -2.97 -2.26
N ASP A 90 -17.78 -2.30 -2.10
CA ASP A 90 -17.84 -0.87 -1.88
C ASP A 90 -16.94 -0.46 -0.71
N SER A 91 -16.04 0.50 -0.95
CA SER A 91 -15.10 0.96 0.06
C SER A 91 -15.23 2.47 0.36
N PRO A 92 -16.44 2.97 0.69
CA PRO A 92 -16.65 4.39 0.88
C PRO A 92 -15.94 4.87 2.14
N LEU A 93 -15.08 5.89 2.05
CA LEU A 93 -14.43 6.49 3.22
C LEU A 93 -15.02 7.87 3.47
N ARG A 94 -15.30 8.21 4.73
CA ARG A 94 -15.86 9.51 5.14
C ARG A 94 -14.85 10.26 6.02
N ASP A 95 -14.78 11.58 5.88
CA ASP A 95 -13.93 12.42 6.73
C ASP A 95 -14.56 12.64 8.11
N LEU A 96 -13.98 12.01 9.13
CA LEU A 96 -14.42 12.13 10.54
C LEU A 96 -13.67 13.24 11.30
N SER A 97 -12.74 13.96 10.67
CA SER A 97 -11.90 14.97 11.35
C SER A 97 -12.69 16.18 11.86
N GLN A 98 -13.92 16.36 11.40
CA GLN A 98 -14.81 17.47 11.77
C GLN A 98 -15.87 17.10 12.82
N THR A 99 -15.90 15.86 13.32
CA THR A 99 -16.94 15.40 14.27
C THR A 99 -16.38 15.25 15.69
N ASN A 100 -16.67 16.21 16.56
CA ASN A 100 -16.21 16.25 17.97
C ASN A 100 -16.94 15.28 18.92
N SER A 101 -17.51 14.17 18.45
CA SER A 101 -18.22 13.25 19.35
C SER A 101 -18.10 11.79 18.89
N ALA A 102 -17.78 10.91 19.84
CA ALA A 102 -17.74 9.45 19.67
C ALA A 102 -19.11 8.85 19.26
N SER A 103 -20.17 9.65 19.26
CA SER A 103 -21.54 9.32 18.85
C SER A 103 -21.98 9.99 17.55
N ALA A 104 -21.12 10.72 16.84
CA ALA A 104 -21.41 11.26 15.50
C ALA A 104 -21.36 10.16 14.43
N ARG A 105 -22.08 9.07 14.67
CA ARG A 105 -22.36 8.07 13.64
C ARG A 105 -23.32 8.71 12.63
N LEU A 106 -22.86 8.79 11.39
CA LEU A 106 -23.69 8.75 10.19
C LEU A 106 -24.62 9.98 9.97
N SER A 107 -24.09 11.20 9.92
CA SER A 107 -24.83 12.33 9.33
C SER A 107 -24.50 12.50 7.83
N GLU A 108 -25.44 13.08 7.08
CA GLU A 108 -25.30 13.47 5.67
C GLU A 108 -24.25 14.58 5.47
N SER A 109 -23.85 15.25 6.55
CA SER A 109 -22.80 16.27 6.56
C SER A 109 -21.37 15.70 6.61
N THR A 110 -21.17 14.41 6.89
CA THR A 110 -19.84 13.78 6.85
C THR A 110 -19.45 13.54 5.38
N LYS A 111 -18.67 14.45 4.79
CA LYS A 111 -18.29 14.40 3.37
C LYS A 111 -17.57 13.09 3.06
N GLN A 112 -18.09 12.36 2.07
CA GLN A 112 -17.43 11.20 1.50
C GLN A 112 -16.12 11.65 0.84
N ILE A 113 -15.00 11.08 1.27
CA ILE A 113 -13.67 11.32 0.72
C ILE A 113 -13.26 10.25 -0.29
N ARG A 114 -13.89 9.08 -0.29
CA ARG A 114 -13.68 8.03 -1.29
C ARG A 114 -15.00 7.33 -1.63
N ASN A 115 -15.22 7.02 -2.89
CA ASN A 115 -16.38 6.26 -3.38
C ASN A 115 -16.00 5.14 -4.36
N SER A 116 -14.80 4.58 -4.21
CA SER A 116 -14.30 3.45 -4.98
C SER A 116 -14.67 2.10 -4.36
N GLU A 117 -14.42 1.04 -5.11
CA GLU A 117 -14.47 -0.33 -4.62
C GLU A 117 -13.05 -0.82 -4.30
N ARG A 118 -12.95 -1.78 -3.36
CA ARG A 118 -11.66 -2.34 -2.94
C ARG A 118 -11.73 -3.83 -2.63
N VAL A 119 -10.63 -4.52 -2.90
CA VAL A 119 -10.28 -5.82 -2.31
C VAL A 119 -9.00 -5.65 -1.50
N LEU A 120 -8.98 -6.19 -0.27
CA LEU A 120 -7.76 -6.34 0.51
C LEU A 120 -7.30 -7.78 0.42
N PHE A 121 -6.00 -7.97 0.21
CA PHE A 121 -5.41 -9.26 -0.08
C PHE A 121 -4.01 -9.31 0.52
N ASP A 122 -3.67 -10.41 1.21
CA ASP A 122 -2.29 -10.69 1.56
C ASP A 122 -1.68 -11.48 0.41
N VAL A 123 -0.71 -10.88 -0.28
CA VAL A 123 -0.06 -11.48 -1.43
C VAL A 123 0.74 -12.73 -1.03
N SER A 124 0.71 -13.74 -1.89
CA SER A 124 1.57 -14.92 -1.71
C SER A 124 3.05 -14.56 -1.89
N ASP A 125 3.94 -15.27 -1.19
CA ASP A 125 5.37 -14.98 -1.24
C ASP A 125 5.93 -15.10 -2.67
N GLN A 126 5.43 -16.02 -3.49
CA GLN A 126 5.84 -16.17 -4.89
C GLN A 126 5.62 -14.87 -5.70
N ILE A 127 4.47 -14.24 -5.53
CA ILE A 127 4.13 -13.00 -6.24
C ILE A 127 4.93 -11.83 -5.65
N GLY A 128 4.98 -11.75 -4.32
CA GLY A 128 5.71 -10.70 -3.61
C GLY A 128 7.20 -10.68 -3.94
N VAL A 129 7.86 -11.84 -3.93
CA VAL A 129 9.29 -11.98 -4.21
C VAL A 129 9.63 -11.48 -5.61
N GLU A 130 8.90 -11.89 -6.64
CA GLU A 130 9.20 -11.50 -8.02
C GLU A 130 8.98 -10.00 -8.25
N LEU A 131 7.87 -9.43 -7.78
CA LEU A 131 7.64 -7.98 -7.89
C LEU A 131 8.74 -7.19 -7.17
N ASN A 132 9.08 -7.59 -5.94
CA ASN A 132 10.14 -6.94 -5.17
C ASN A 132 11.50 -7.06 -5.88
N ARG A 133 11.85 -8.23 -6.43
CA ARG A 133 13.10 -8.43 -7.19
C ARG A 133 13.24 -7.44 -8.35
N ARG A 134 12.15 -7.14 -9.07
CA ARG A 134 12.15 -6.19 -10.19
C ARG A 134 12.39 -4.75 -9.76
N ILE A 135 11.72 -4.31 -8.70
CA ILE A 135 11.74 -2.88 -8.31
C ILE A 135 12.87 -2.52 -7.34
N LEU A 136 13.39 -3.48 -6.57
CA LEU A 136 14.37 -3.25 -5.50
C LEU A 136 15.56 -2.37 -5.94
N PRO A 137 16.16 -2.56 -7.13
CA PRO A 137 17.29 -1.73 -7.58
C PRO A 137 16.96 -0.24 -7.78
N PHE A 138 15.67 0.11 -7.86
CA PHE A 138 15.21 1.47 -8.17
C PHE A 138 14.64 2.19 -6.96
N LEU A 139 14.43 1.48 -5.85
CA LEU A 139 13.87 2.05 -4.64
C LEU A 139 14.84 3.06 -4.00
N THR A 140 14.26 3.98 -3.24
CA THR A 140 15.02 4.88 -2.38
C THR A 140 15.72 4.05 -1.30
N GLU A 141 17.03 3.87 -1.43
CA GLU A 141 17.80 3.03 -0.52
C GLU A 141 17.78 3.59 0.91
N GLU A 142 18.03 4.89 1.04
CA GLU A 142 18.03 5.60 2.31
C GLU A 142 17.17 6.86 2.26
N PHE A 143 16.51 7.16 3.38
CA PHE A 143 15.58 8.27 3.48
C PHE A 143 15.65 8.93 4.86
N ASP A 144 15.88 10.24 4.90
CA ASP A 144 15.71 11.02 6.14
C ASP A 144 14.22 11.24 6.39
N CYS A 145 13.75 10.73 7.52
CA CYS A 145 12.41 10.98 8.00
C CYS A 145 12.49 11.46 9.45
N GLU A 146 12.15 12.74 9.64
CA GLU A 146 12.04 13.39 10.95
C GLU A 146 13.37 13.42 11.73
N GLY A 147 14.48 13.67 11.01
CA GLY A 147 15.82 13.77 11.62
C GLY A 147 16.40 12.43 12.03
N SER A 148 15.90 11.35 11.44
CA SER A 148 16.46 10.00 11.56
C SER A 148 16.64 9.43 10.16
N LEU A 149 17.77 8.77 9.92
CA LEU A 149 18.05 8.09 8.67
C LEU A 149 17.46 6.67 8.71
N TRP A 150 16.78 6.30 7.63
CA TRP A 150 16.13 5.00 7.46
C TRP A 150 16.64 4.33 6.21
N ARG A 151 16.77 3.00 6.22
CA ARG A 151 17.15 2.20 5.06
C ARG A 151 16.01 1.28 4.63
N VAL A 152 15.83 1.08 3.34
CA VAL A 152 14.87 0.11 2.80
C VAL A 152 15.11 -1.27 3.41
N GLN A 153 14.05 -1.89 3.93
CA GLN A 153 14.13 -3.15 4.68
C GLN A 153 13.38 -4.25 3.96
N GLN A 154 14.03 -5.39 3.74
CA GLN A 154 13.33 -6.59 3.28
C GLN A 154 12.51 -7.17 4.44
N LEU A 155 11.20 -7.23 4.28
CA LEU A 155 10.34 -7.97 5.19
C LEU A 155 10.70 -9.46 4.98
N GLY A 156 11.15 -10.15 6.03
CA GLY A 156 11.75 -11.48 5.94
C GLY A 156 10.88 -12.54 5.23
N GLN A 157 11.38 -13.78 5.14
CA GLN A 157 10.78 -14.85 4.31
C GLN A 157 9.30 -15.19 4.59
N GLY A 158 8.67 -14.67 5.66
CA GLY A 158 7.24 -14.87 5.96
C GLY A 158 6.33 -13.66 5.71
N MET A 159 6.85 -12.54 5.18
CA MET A 159 6.09 -11.29 5.02
C MET A 159 6.23 -10.62 3.65
N SER A 160 6.26 -11.39 2.56
CA SER A 160 6.41 -10.98 1.14
C SER A 160 7.81 -10.65 0.62
N GLY A 161 8.85 -11.27 1.21
CA GLY A 161 10.16 -11.54 0.57
C GLY A 161 10.97 -10.34 0.10
N GLY A 162 10.57 -9.12 0.46
CA GLY A 162 11.16 -7.87 0.00
C GLY A 162 10.52 -6.67 0.72
N PRO A 163 10.83 -5.43 0.31
CA PRO A 163 10.42 -4.25 1.04
C PRO A 163 8.97 -3.82 0.84
N VAL A 164 8.28 -4.23 -0.23
CA VAL A 164 6.84 -3.96 -0.38
C VAL A 164 6.06 -4.85 0.59
N ASN A 165 5.19 -4.26 1.38
CA ASN A 165 4.31 -4.94 2.32
C ASN A 165 3.39 -5.93 1.62
N LYS A 166 3.16 -7.08 2.26
CA LYS A 166 2.28 -8.14 1.75
C LYS A 166 0.82 -7.74 1.65
N ARG A 167 0.39 -6.74 2.42
CA ARG A 167 -0.99 -6.25 2.44
C ARG A 167 -1.28 -5.37 1.22
N TRP A 168 -1.78 -5.99 0.16
CA TRP A 168 -2.14 -5.31 -1.07
C TRP A 168 -3.61 -4.89 -1.07
N ARG A 169 -3.87 -3.79 -1.75
CA ARG A 169 -5.20 -3.21 -1.92
C ARG A 169 -5.45 -2.99 -3.40
N PHE A 170 -6.24 -3.86 -4.00
CA PHE A 170 -6.76 -3.60 -5.34
C PHE A 170 -7.91 -2.62 -5.21
N ASN A 171 -7.82 -1.48 -5.89
CA ASN A 171 -8.90 -0.50 -5.95
C ASN A 171 -9.40 -0.41 -7.38
N ARG A 172 -10.72 -0.41 -7.54
CA ARG A 172 -11.42 -0.24 -8.80
C ARG A 172 -12.24 1.05 -8.72
N TYR A 173 -12.12 1.88 -9.75
CA TYR A 173 -12.86 3.12 -9.87
C TYR A 173 -13.64 3.06 -11.18
N ALA A 174 -14.97 3.16 -11.08
CA ALA A 174 -15.84 3.45 -12.19
C ALA A 174 -15.74 4.94 -12.57
N LYS A 175 -16.40 5.29 -13.68
CA LYS A 175 -16.59 6.69 -14.09
C LYS A 175 -17.06 7.55 -12.91
N ASP A 176 -16.47 8.74 -12.80
CA ASP A 176 -16.76 9.74 -11.76
C ASP A 176 -16.46 9.31 -10.31
N GLN A 177 -15.98 8.08 -10.07
CA GLN A 177 -15.47 7.68 -8.76
C GLN A 177 -14.07 8.26 -8.51
N PHE A 178 -13.79 8.59 -7.25
CA PHE A 178 -12.64 9.37 -6.84
C PHE A 178 -12.11 8.94 -5.46
N PHE A 179 -10.93 9.45 -5.14
CA PHE A 179 -10.44 9.57 -3.78
C PHE A 179 -9.93 11.00 -3.56
N LYS A 180 -10.68 11.81 -2.83
CA LYS A 180 -10.41 13.24 -2.57
C LYS A 180 -9.02 13.48 -1.96
N PRO A 181 -8.53 14.74 -2.00
CA PRO A 181 -7.21 15.08 -1.49
C PRO A 181 -7.00 14.65 -0.03
N HIS A 182 -6.04 13.76 0.20
CA HIS A 182 -5.71 13.15 1.49
C HIS A 182 -4.18 12.97 1.64
N PHE A 183 -3.77 12.42 2.78
CA PHE A 183 -2.43 11.89 3.01
C PHE A 183 -2.56 10.40 3.30
N ASP A 184 -1.64 9.61 2.77
CA ASP A 184 -1.55 8.21 3.16
C ASP A 184 -0.99 8.08 4.58
N ALA A 185 -1.41 7.02 5.27
CA ALA A 185 -0.89 6.60 6.55
C ALA A 185 -0.04 5.35 6.36
N GLY A 186 1.14 5.32 6.96
CA GLY A 186 2.00 4.15 6.96
C GLY A 186 1.65 3.13 8.04
N PHE A 187 2.17 1.92 7.87
CA PHE A 187 2.17 0.86 8.84
C PHE A 187 3.39 0.94 9.77
N VAL A 188 3.19 0.71 11.06
CA VAL A 188 4.25 0.71 12.09
C VAL A 188 4.40 -0.70 12.62
N TYR A 189 5.52 -1.36 12.33
CA TYR A 189 5.84 -2.68 12.86
C TYR A 189 6.42 -2.55 14.27
N SER A 190 7.33 -1.60 14.46
CA SER A 190 7.97 -1.28 15.73
C SER A 190 8.42 0.19 15.75
N ARG A 191 9.12 0.60 16.81
CA ARG A 191 9.74 1.94 16.89
C ARG A 191 10.75 2.19 15.78
N ASP A 192 11.47 1.14 15.39
CA ASP A 192 12.61 1.22 14.48
C ASP A 192 12.31 0.55 13.13
N GLU A 193 11.08 0.10 12.89
CA GLU A 193 10.65 -0.51 11.63
C GLU A 193 9.23 -0.06 11.25
N LYS A 194 9.09 0.59 10.09
CA LYS A 194 7.81 1.12 9.58
C LYS A 194 7.85 1.31 8.07
N THR A 195 6.69 1.53 7.46
CA THR A 195 6.62 1.84 6.04
C THR A 195 6.67 3.35 5.81
N LEU A 196 7.53 3.82 4.90
CA LEU A 196 7.77 5.24 4.67
C LEU A 196 7.33 5.76 3.30
N PHE A 197 7.08 4.86 2.35
CA PHE A 197 6.65 5.22 0.99
C PHE A 197 5.36 4.49 0.60
N THR A 198 4.48 5.20 -0.08
CA THR A 198 3.35 4.61 -0.80
C THR A 198 3.86 3.93 -2.07
N PHE A 199 3.26 2.80 -2.42
CA PHE A 199 3.45 2.07 -3.68
C PHE A 199 2.11 1.97 -4.40
N ILE A 200 1.96 2.58 -5.59
CA ILE A 200 0.77 2.48 -6.44
C ILE A 200 1.17 1.96 -7.82
N LEU A 201 0.69 0.77 -8.16
CA LEU A 201 0.85 0.19 -9.50
C LEU A 201 -0.43 0.41 -10.32
N TYR A 202 -0.27 1.05 -11.48
CA TYR A 202 -1.38 1.28 -12.41
C TYR A 202 -1.59 0.04 -13.29
N LEU A 203 -2.78 -0.57 -13.22
CA LEU A 203 -3.10 -1.79 -13.96
C LEU A 203 -3.90 -1.52 -15.24
N SER A 204 -4.54 -0.34 -15.34
CA SER A 204 -5.24 0.12 -16.55
C SER A 204 -4.99 1.60 -16.83
N ASP A 205 -5.15 1.99 -18.10
CA ASP A 205 -4.94 3.34 -18.61
C ASP A 205 -5.82 3.70 -19.83
N ASP A 206 -6.84 2.89 -20.13
CA ASP A 206 -7.73 3.05 -21.28
C ASP A 206 -8.94 3.97 -20.99
N PHE A 207 -8.66 5.10 -20.33
CA PHE A 207 -9.63 6.11 -19.93
C PHE A 207 -9.06 7.54 -19.97
N GLU A 208 -9.93 8.53 -19.96
CA GLU A 208 -9.61 9.96 -19.87
C GLU A 208 -9.79 10.47 -18.44
N GLY A 209 -8.81 11.22 -17.92
CA GLY A 209 -8.73 11.62 -16.51
C GLY A 209 -8.11 10.52 -15.65
N GLY A 210 -8.54 10.43 -14.38
CA GLY A 210 -8.09 9.37 -13.49
C GLY A 210 -6.70 9.58 -12.91
N GLU A 211 -6.15 10.79 -12.96
CA GLU A 211 -4.82 11.12 -12.47
C GLU A 211 -4.66 10.84 -10.97
N THR A 212 -3.44 10.52 -10.55
CA THR A 212 -3.03 10.75 -9.16
C THR A 212 -2.44 12.15 -9.10
N THR A 213 -3.15 13.09 -8.48
CA THR A 213 -2.73 14.50 -8.48
C THR A 213 -2.12 14.87 -7.13
N PHE A 214 -0.88 15.33 -7.15
CA PHE A 214 -0.22 15.87 -5.97
C PHE A 214 -0.53 17.35 -5.80
N PHE A 215 -0.68 17.77 -4.54
CA PHE A 215 -0.85 19.15 -4.13
C PHE A 215 0.29 19.53 -3.15
N PRO A 216 1.49 19.85 -3.68
CA PRO A 216 2.61 20.25 -2.85
C PRO A 216 2.26 21.53 -2.07
N GLY A 217 2.63 21.57 -0.79
CA GLY A 217 2.34 22.71 0.06
C GLY A 217 2.43 22.37 1.54
N ASN A 218 2.27 23.39 2.39
CA ASN A 218 2.40 23.23 3.83
C ASN A 218 1.28 22.32 4.39
N ARG A 219 1.63 21.24 5.10
CA ARG A 219 0.67 20.32 5.75
C ARG A 219 -0.29 21.03 6.71
N LYS A 220 0.06 22.21 7.24
CA LYS A 220 -0.87 23.04 8.04
C LYS A 220 -2.11 23.51 7.26
N LEU A 221 -2.06 23.45 5.93
CA LEU A 221 -3.17 23.79 5.03
C LEU A 221 -3.90 22.52 4.54
N ALA A 222 -3.67 21.36 5.18
CA ALA A 222 -4.27 20.06 4.84
C ALA A 222 -5.80 20.03 4.76
N HIS A 223 -6.49 20.98 5.40
CA HIS A 223 -7.96 21.09 5.35
C HIS A 223 -8.46 22.15 4.35
N GLN A 224 -7.55 22.92 3.77
CA GLN A 224 -7.90 23.93 2.77
C GLN A 224 -8.09 23.27 1.40
N GLN A 225 -8.84 23.93 0.53
CA GLN A 225 -8.91 23.50 -0.87
C GLN A 225 -7.53 23.60 -1.51
N PRO A 226 -7.18 22.69 -2.43
CA PRO A 226 -5.96 22.84 -3.23
C PRO A 226 -5.87 24.23 -3.88
N ILE A 227 -4.66 24.78 -3.88
CA ILE A 227 -4.39 26.00 -4.63
C ILE A 227 -4.29 25.60 -6.11
N VAL A 228 -5.19 26.13 -6.93
CA VAL A 228 -5.23 25.85 -8.37
C VAL A 228 -3.94 26.34 -9.04
N GLY A 229 -3.37 25.52 -9.94
CA GLY A 229 -2.21 25.91 -10.76
C GLY A 229 -0.84 25.55 -10.19
N ILE A 230 -0.77 24.92 -9.01
CA ILE A 230 0.48 24.34 -8.46
C ILE A 230 0.42 22.81 -8.34
N GLU A 231 -0.64 22.21 -8.85
CA GLU A 231 -0.85 20.76 -8.79
C GLU A 231 0.02 20.02 -9.80
N HIS A 232 0.45 18.81 -9.42
CA HIS A 232 1.24 17.92 -10.28
C HIS A 232 0.44 16.66 -10.56
N PRO A 233 -0.34 16.62 -11.67
CA PRO A 233 -1.07 15.43 -12.07
C PRO A 233 -0.11 14.36 -12.61
N VAL A 234 -0.26 13.13 -12.12
CA VAL A 234 0.38 11.94 -12.66
C VAL A 234 -0.65 11.12 -13.41
N LYS A 235 -0.52 11.07 -14.74
CA LYS A 235 -1.39 10.26 -15.58
C LYS A 235 -1.13 8.77 -15.35
N PRO A 236 -2.17 7.94 -15.13
CA PRO A 236 -1.99 6.49 -15.05
C PRO A 236 -1.43 5.98 -16.37
N LYS A 237 -0.43 5.12 -16.26
CA LYS A 237 0.15 4.39 -17.39
C LYS A 237 0.27 2.95 -16.97
N ARG A 238 -0.43 2.07 -17.68
CA ARG A 238 -0.50 0.64 -17.35
C ARG A 238 0.91 0.06 -17.23
N GLY A 239 1.12 -0.73 -16.18
CA GLY A 239 2.41 -1.33 -15.83
C GLY A 239 3.41 -0.38 -15.19
N SER A 240 3.07 0.90 -15.00
CA SER A 240 3.93 1.83 -14.26
C SER A 240 3.57 1.87 -12.79
N CYS A 241 4.59 2.04 -11.94
CA CYS A 241 4.46 2.17 -10.49
C CYS A 241 4.83 3.57 -10.04
N LEU A 242 3.91 4.25 -9.37
CA LEU A 242 4.15 5.52 -8.68
C LEU A 242 4.58 5.24 -7.24
N ILE A 243 5.71 5.82 -6.84
CA ILE A 243 6.27 5.71 -5.49
C ILE A 243 6.50 7.12 -4.94
N PHE A 244 6.04 7.38 -3.72
CA PHE A 244 6.20 8.69 -3.07
C PHE A 244 6.20 8.56 -1.54
N PRO A 245 6.77 9.52 -0.79
CA PRO A 245 6.80 9.46 0.66
C PRO A 245 5.40 9.51 1.27
N GLN A 246 5.15 8.71 2.31
CA GLN A 246 3.92 8.77 3.12
C GLN A 246 4.21 9.12 4.59
N ALA A 247 5.43 9.55 4.90
CA ALA A 247 5.84 9.98 6.24
C ALA A 247 6.66 11.29 6.21
N GLY A 248 6.77 11.96 7.36
CA GLY A 248 7.60 13.15 7.53
C GLY A 248 7.13 14.39 6.75
N ALA A 249 8.03 15.37 6.60
CA ALA A 249 7.71 16.64 5.94
C ALA A 249 7.46 16.51 4.43
N LEU A 250 7.94 15.43 3.82
CA LEU A 250 7.84 15.19 2.37
C LEU A 250 6.59 14.41 1.95
N ASN A 251 5.76 13.92 2.89
CA ASN A 251 4.49 13.25 2.56
C ASN A 251 3.55 14.23 1.83
N PRO A 252 3.34 14.08 0.51
CA PRO A 252 2.58 15.02 -0.27
C PRO A 252 1.09 14.73 -0.12
N ARG A 253 0.31 15.81 -0.02
CA ARG A 253 -1.14 15.68 -0.15
C ARG A 253 -1.44 15.27 -1.59
N HIS A 254 -2.34 14.30 -1.77
CA HIS A 254 -2.67 13.81 -3.10
C HIS A 254 -4.11 13.31 -3.20
N GLU A 255 -4.61 13.17 -4.42
CA GLU A 255 -5.91 12.58 -4.70
C GLU A 255 -5.82 11.52 -5.80
N GLY A 256 -6.84 10.67 -5.88
CA GLY A 256 -7.18 9.95 -7.10
C GLY A 256 -8.33 10.69 -7.79
N ALA A 257 -8.01 11.45 -8.83
CA ALA A 257 -8.98 12.19 -9.63
C ALA A 257 -9.94 11.21 -10.33
N PRO A 258 -11.19 11.61 -10.60
CA PRO A 258 -12.12 10.81 -11.37
C PRO A 258 -11.71 10.71 -12.84
N HIS A 259 -12.01 9.58 -13.47
CA HIS A 259 -11.99 9.46 -14.93
C HIS A 259 -13.39 9.65 -15.52
N ARG A 260 -13.48 9.99 -16.80
CA ARG A 260 -14.73 10.36 -17.49
C ARG A 260 -15.25 9.34 -18.49
N SER A 261 -14.47 8.29 -18.74
CA SER A 261 -14.82 7.24 -19.72
C SER A 261 -15.87 6.26 -19.18
N GLU A 262 -16.98 6.14 -19.91
CA GLU A 262 -18.09 5.22 -19.61
C GLU A 262 -17.71 3.76 -19.90
N GLY A 263 -18.19 2.83 -19.08
CA GLY A 263 -17.93 1.39 -19.26
C GLY A 263 -16.47 0.97 -19.10
N LYS A 264 -15.63 1.86 -18.53
CA LYS A 264 -14.22 1.63 -18.22
C LYS A 264 -14.00 1.67 -16.72
N TYR A 265 -12.93 1.02 -16.29
CA TYR A 265 -12.50 1.03 -14.90
C TYR A 265 -11.02 1.41 -14.81
N LYS A 266 -10.70 2.32 -13.89
CA LYS A 266 -9.33 2.49 -13.40
C LYS A 266 -9.05 1.42 -12.35
N TYR A 267 -8.05 0.58 -12.60
CA TYR A 267 -7.54 -0.40 -11.67
C TYR A 267 -6.17 0.04 -11.16
N ILE A 268 -6.03 0.04 -9.83
CA ILE A 268 -4.73 0.22 -9.18
C ILE A 268 -4.52 -0.84 -8.11
N LEU A 269 -3.27 -1.22 -7.90
CA LEU A 269 -2.82 -1.96 -6.72
C LEU A 269 -2.03 -1.00 -5.84
N ARG A 270 -2.46 -0.84 -4.59
CA ARG A 270 -1.76 -0.03 -3.59
C ARG A 270 -1.17 -0.91 -2.49
N SER A 271 0.08 -0.65 -2.13
CA SER A 271 0.74 -1.14 -0.92
C SER A 271 1.66 -0.04 -0.36
N ASP A 272 2.55 -0.39 0.54
CA ASP A 272 3.55 0.49 1.13
C ASP A 272 4.92 -0.21 1.26
N ILE A 273 5.98 0.57 1.41
CA ILE A 273 7.37 0.09 1.38
C ILE A 273 8.00 0.24 2.77
N ALA A 274 8.51 -0.86 3.31
CA ALA A 274 9.12 -0.99 4.62
C ALA A 274 10.56 -0.47 4.67
N TYR A 275 10.87 0.17 5.80
CA TYR A 275 12.18 0.71 6.13
C TYR A 275 12.51 0.39 7.59
N VAL A 276 13.80 0.24 7.87
CA VAL A 276 14.36 0.11 9.20
C VAL A 276 15.18 1.34 9.53
N LYS A 277 15.14 1.79 10.78
CA LYS A 277 15.93 2.92 11.26
C LYS A 277 17.41 2.51 11.28
N ILE A 278 18.27 3.35 10.71
CA ILE A 278 19.72 3.18 10.86
C ILE A 278 20.07 3.69 12.26
N ASN A 279 20.41 2.76 13.15
CA ASN A 279 21.02 3.11 14.41
C ASN A 279 22.49 3.42 14.15
N ASP A 280 22.97 4.58 14.59
CA ASP A 280 24.40 4.84 14.69
C ASP A 280 24.98 3.79 15.65
N THR A 281 25.51 2.71 15.10
CA THR A 281 26.47 1.89 15.84
C THR A 281 27.71 2.74 15.92
N GLY A 282 27.78 3.58 16.96
CA GLY A 282 29.00 4.27 17.33
C GLY A 282 30.13 3.25 17.34
N SER A 283 31.20 3.59 16.61
CA SER A 283 32.47 2.90 16.67
C SER A 283 32.77 2.49 18.11
N SER A 284 32.84 1.18 18.34
CA SER A 284 33.46 0.62 19.54
C SER A 284 34.93 0.38 19.26
#